data_AF-A0A522VFR4-F1
#
_entry.id   AF-A0A522VFR4-F1
#
_cell.length_a   1.000
_cell.length_b   1.000
_cell.length_c   1.000
_cell.angle_alpha   90.00
_cell.angle_beta   90.00
_cell.angle_gamma   90.00
#
_symmetry.space_group_name_H-M   'P 1'
#
loop_
_entity.id
_entity.type
_entity.pdbx_description
1 polymer ?
#
loop_
_entity_poly.entity_id
_entity_poly.type
_entity_poly.pdbx_seq_one_letter_code
_entity_poly.pdbx_strand_id
1 'polypeptide(L)' 'MTYIESSSALSSTGQNYSPDASAGAAILVVGASSGTGGVEVWFTTDQQQATTSNSYQIASLTGLDTGTIAVTDFQTTT' A
#
# COMPACT_ATOMS: atom_id res chain seq x y z
N MET A 1 -6.79 -10.49 3.87
CA MET A 1 -6.23 -9.14 3.69
C MET A 1 -5.16 -9.23 2.63
N THR A 2 -5.16 -8.32 1.66
CA THR A 2 -4.24 -8.35 0.51
C THR A 2 -2.99 -7.52 0.80
N TYR A 3 -1.85 -7.91 0.24
CA TYR A 3 -0.64 -7.09 0.18
C TYR A 3 -0.47 -6.58 -1.25
N ILE A 4 -0.29 -5.27 -1.41
CA ILE A 4 -0.21 -4.61 -2.72
C ILE A 4 0.92 -3.61 -2.73
N GLU A 5 1.78 -3.67 -3.74
CA GLU A 5 2.80 -2.66 -4.01
C GLU A 5 2.33 -1.70 -5.10
N SER A 6 2.66 -0.42 -4.98
CA SER A 6 2.35 0.57 -6.01
C SER A 6 3.34 1.73 -6.03
N SER A 7 3.64 2.24 -7.21
CA SER A 7 4.36 3.51 -7.37
C SER A 7 3.43 4.73 -7.38
N SER A 8 2.11 4.51 -7.40
CA SER A 8 1.12 5.58 -7.37
C SER A 8 0.82 6.00 -5.94
N ALA A 9 1.22 7.23 -5.59
CA ALA A 9 0.90 7.84 -4.31
C ALA A 9 -0.61 7.79 -4.01
N LEU A 10 -0.98 7.53 -2.76
CA LEU A 10 -2.36 7.73 -2.33
C LEU A 10 -2.74 9.21 -2.48
N SER A 11 -4.01 9.46 -2.78
CA SER A 11 -4.51 10.81 -2.97
C SER A 11 -5.88 10.97 -2.32
N SER A 12 -6.44 12.18 -2.35
CA SER A 12 -7.81 12.44 -1.92
C SER A 12 -8.86 11.87 -2.88
N THR A 13 -8.47 11.49 -4.09
CA THR A 13 -9.33 10.86 -5.08
C THR A 13 -9.24 9.34 -4.95
N GLY A 14 -10.39 8.66 -5.02
CA GLY A 14 -10.47 7.19 -5.00
C GLY A 14 -9.61 6.57 -6.09
N GLN A 15 -8.68 5.71 -5.68
CA GLN A 15 -7.83 4.94 -6.58
C GLN A 15 -8.02 3.45 -6.38
N ASN A 16 -8.04 2.73 -7.49
CA ASN A 16 -8.06 1.28 -7.50
C ASN A 16 -6.62 0.75 -7.49
N TYR A 17 -6.22 0.15 -6.38
CA TYR A 17 -4.94 -0.55 -6.22
C TYR A 17 -5.07 -2.05 -6.42
N SER A 18 -6.30 -2.57 -6.47
CA SER A 18 -6.55 -4.00 -6.66
C SER A 18 -6.03 -4.46 -8.04
N PRO A 19 -5.31 -5.60 -8.12
CA PRO A 19 -4.97 -6.22 -9.40
C PRO A 19 -6.20 -6.84 -10.10
N ASP A 20 -7.34 -6.93 -9.40
CA ASP A 20 -8.58 -7.54 -9.87
C ASP A 20 -9.84 -6.76 -9.41
N ALA A 21 -11.03 -7.28 -9.76
CA ALA A 21 -12.31 -6.68 -9.44
C ALA A 21 -12.84 -6.99 -8.01
N SER A 22 -11.99 -7.45 -7.09
CA SER A 22 -12.35 -7.69 -5.69
C SER A 22 -12.15 -6.45 -4.81
N ALA A 23 -13.18 -6.09 -4.05
CA ALA A 23 -13.06 -5.12 -2.97
C ALA A 23 -12.60 -5.81 -1.68
N GLY A 24 -11.95 -5.08 -0.79
CA GLY A 24 -11.55 -5.62 0.50
C GLY A 24 -10.37 -4.90 1.14
N ALA A 25 -10.01 -5.37 2.33
CA ALA A 25 -8.94 -4.78 3.12
C ALA A 25 -7.56 -5.16 2.57
N ALA A 26 -6.66 -4.17 2.53
CA ALA A 26 -5.30 -4.33 2.05
C ALA A 26 -4.28 -3.52 2.85
N ILE A 27 -3.05 -4.02 2.84
CA ILE A 27 -1.85 -3.24 3.10
C ILE A 27 -1.31 -2.76 1.76
N LEU A 28 -1.20 -1.45 1.61
CA LEU A 28 -0.64 -0.80 0.42
C LEU A 28 0.77 -0.32 0.76
N VAL A 29 1.76 -0.77 -0.01
CA VAL A 29 3.16 -0.38 0.10
C VAL A 29 3.49 0.50 -1.09
N VAL A 30 3.58 1.80 -0.82
CA VAL A 30 3.58 2.85 -1.84
C VAL A 30 4.94 3.52 -1.93
N GLY A 31 5.60 3.40 -3.06
CA GLY A 31 6.93 3.95 -3.29
C GLY A 31 7.52 3.53 -4.63
N ALA A 32 8.73 4.00 -4.95
CA ALA A 32 9.45 3.49 -6.10
C ALA A 32 9.84 2.01 -5.87
N SER A 33 9.93 1.22 -6.95
CA SER A 33 10.39 -0.18 -6.88
C SER A 33 11.90 -0.34 -6.79
N SER A 34 12.65 0.76 -6.89
CA SER A 34 14.09 0.79 -6.69
C SER A 34 14.54 2.17 -6.21
N GLY A 35 15.60 2.22 -5.41
CA GLY A 35 16.25 3.45 -4.97
C GLY A 35 16.08 3.70 -3.47
N THR A 36 16.21 4.95 -3.05
CA THR A 36 16.20 5.32 -1.61
C THR A 36 15.17 6.40 -1.29
N GLY A 37 14.19 6.60 -2.19
CA GLY A 37 13.16 7.62 -2.08
C GLY A 37 12.19 7.43 -0.91
N GLY A 38 12.19 6.25 -0.30
CA GLY A 38 11.31 5.90 0.80
C GLY A 38 10.00 5.26 0.34
N VAL A 39 9.29 4.71 1.32
CA VAL A 39 8.05 3.97 1.12
C VAL A 39 7.04 4.40 2.17
N GLU A 40 5.80 4.56 1.76
CA GLU A 40 4.66 4.74 2.65
C GLU A 40 3.89 3.42 2.78
N VAL A 41 3.55 3.04 4.00
CA VAL A 41 2.74 1.86 4.26
C VAL A 41 1.38 2.31 4.74
N TRP A 42 0.33 1.88 4.05
CA TRP A 42 -1.05 2.25 4.32
C TRP A 42 -1.92 1.02 4.57
N PHE A 43 -2.94 1.18 5.40
CA PHE A 43 -4.05 0.25 5.52
C PHE A 43 -5.31 0.87 4.93
N THR A 44 -6.05 0.08 4.14
CA THR A 44 -7.40 0.42 3.66
C THR A 44 -8.33 -0.76 3.90
N THR A 45 -9.62 -0.49 4.11
CA THR A 45 -10.68 -1.51 4.09
C THR A 45 -11.26 -1.73 2.68
N ASP A 46 -10.93 -0.86 1.73
CA ASP A 46 -11.37 -0.91 0.34
C ASP A 46 -10.22 -0.57 -0.61
N GLN A 47 -9.55 -1.60 -1.12
CA GLN A 47 -8.45 -1.49 -2.08
C GLN A 47 -8.87 -0.99 -3.47
N GLN A 48 -10.18 -0.94 -3.79
CA GLN A 48 -10.65 -0.42 -5.08
C GLN A 48 -10.89 1.09 -5.09
N GLN A 49 -11.08 1.67 -3.92
CA GLN A 49 -11.42 3.09 -3.75
C GLN A 49 -10.57 3.70 -2.63
N ALA A 50 -9.30 3.32 -2.55
CA ALA A 50 -8.41 3.81 -1.50
C ALA A 50 -8.08 5.29 -1.71
N THR A 51 -8.13 6.05 -0.63
CA THR A 51 -7.84 7.48 -0.55
C THR A 51 -7.10 7.79 0.74
N THR A 52 -6.48 8.96 0.83
CA THR A 52 -5.92 9.48 2.08
C THR A 52 -6.98 9.76 3.17
N SER A 53 -8.27 9.77 2.84
CA SER A 53 -9.38 10.02 3.78
C SER A 53 -10.01 8.74 4.36
N ASN A 54 -9.98 7.63 3.61
CA ASN A 54 -10.54 6.34 4.03
C ASN A 54 -9.47 5.26 4.27
N SER A 55 -8.20 5.66 4.24
CA SER A 55 -7.05 4.82 4.56
C SER A 55 -6.27 5.44 5.70
N TYR A 56 -5.49 4.60 6.39
CA TYR A 56 -4.64 5.01 7.51
C TYR A 56 -3.17 4.73 7.17
N GLN A 57 -2.31 5.74 7.24
CA GLN A 57 -0.88 5.53 7.07
C GLN A 57 -0.32 4.90 8.34
N ILE A 58 0.23 3.70 8.20
CA ILE A 58 0.86 2.94 9.29
C ILE A 58 2.27 3.44 9.52
N ALA A 59 3.03 3.69 8.45
CA ALA A 59 4.43 4.07 8.53
C ALA A 59 4.92 4.85 7.31
N SER A 60 6.01 5.60 7.51
CA SER A 60 6.89 6.11 6.46
C SER A 60 8.28 5.54 6.69
N LEU A 61 8.82 4.82 5.72
CA LEU A 61 10.12 4.16 5.78
C LEU A 61 11.08 4.92 4.88
N THR A 62 12.15 5.46 5.44
CA THR A 62 13.16 6.22 4.68
C THR A 62 14.30 5.33 4.22
N GLY A 63 14.85 5.58 3.03
CA GLY A 63 16.03 4.85 2.54
C GLY A 63 15.74 3.44 2.02
N LEU A 64 14.45 3.07 1.93
CA LEU A 64 13.96 1.83 1.34
C LEU A 64 13.21 2.11 0.03
N ASP A 65 12.95 1.04 -0.71
CA ASP A 65 12.07 0.98 -1.87
C ASP A 65 11.08 -0.19 -1.73
N THR A 66 10.04 -0.26 -2.55
CA THR A 66 9.02 -1.32 -2.41
C THR A 66 9.57 -2.71 -2.71
N GLY A 67 10.65 -2.83 -3.50
CA GLY A 67 11.29 -4.11 -3.80
C GLY A 67 12.03 -4.72 -2.60
N THR A 68 12.28 -3.93 -1.55
CA THR A 68 12.87 -4.41 -0.29
C THR A 68 11.85 -4.90 0.74
N ILE A 69 10.57 -4.66 0.51
CA ILE A 69 9.48 -5.01 1.44
C ILE A 69 8.72 -6.20 0.86
N ALA A 70 8.41 -7.19 1.70
CA ALA A 70 7.68 -8.38 1.31
C ALA A 70 6.43 -8.58 2.15
N VAL A 71 5.46 -9.34 1.62
CA VAL A 71 4.25 -9.74 2.36
C VAL A 71 4.58 -10.44 3.69
N THR A 72 5.72 -11.13 3.77
CA THR A 72 6.19 -11.82 4.99
C THR A 72 6.66 -10.88 6.10
N ASP A 73 6.86 -9.60 5.81
CA ASP A 73 7.20 -8.59 6.82
C ASP A 73 5.97 -8.15 7.63
N PHE A 74 4.78 -8.55 7.19
CA PHE A 74 3.51 -8.22 7.82
C PHE A 74 2.88 -9.43 8.49
N GLN A 75 2.38 -9.23 9.70
CA GLN A 75 1.46 -10.19 10.32
C GLN A 75 0.11 -10.12 9.61
N THR A 76 -0.03 -10.93 8.57
CA THR A 76 -1.30 -11.20 7.90
C THR A 76 -1.92 -12.43 8.56
N THR A 77 -3.12 -12.29 9.15
CA THR A 77 -3.84 -13.46 9.67
C THR A 77 -4.31 -14.30 8.47
N THR A 78 -3.84 -15.55 8.41
CA THR A 78 -4.33 -16.59 7.49
C THR A 78 -5.79 -16.92 7.74
#